data_AF-A0A7Y0CKT1-F1
#
_entry.id   AF-A0A7Y0CKT1-F1
#
_cell.length_a   1.000
_cell.length_b   1.000
_cell.length_c   1.000
_cell.angle_alpha   90.00
_cell.angle_beta   90.00
_cell.angle_gamma   90.00
#
_symmetry.space_group_name_H-M   'P 1'
#
loop_
_entity.id
_entity.type
_entity.pdbx_description
1 polymer ?
#
loop_
_entity_poly.entity_id
_entity_poly.type
_entity_poly.pdbx_seq_one_letter_code
_entity_poly.pdbx_strand_id
1 'polypeptide(L)'
;MHTTALVLFSGGQDSTTCLAQALSKYQRVETIAFDYRQRHVVELDARLNVLSEIRHQFPQWATKLGDDHLLDLAVLGEVSDTSLTRDTAFKMEQSGLPNTFVPGRNLLFLTLAAAVAYRRDLQVMVTGVCETDFSGYPDCRDDTMKAMQLALSLGMDKRFLIETPLMWIDKAATWALAHELGEKSGTPNGGAALVNLIIEHTHTCYLGDREHRHPWGYGCGACPACELRARGYERFSVSL
;
A
#
# COMPACT_ATOMS: atom_id res chain seq x y z
N MET A 1 10.50 6.68 22.07
CA MET A 1 10.51 6.39 20.62
C MET A 1 9.48 5.32 20.35
N HIS A 2 8.77 5.37 19.22
CA HIS A 2 7.86 4.30 18.82
C HIS A 2 8.65 3.07 18.34
N THR A 3 8.21 1.86 18.70
CA THR A 3 8.91 0.60 18.39
C THR A 3 8.05 -0.40 17.60
N THR A 4 6.74 -0.17 17.52
CA THR A 4 5.79 -1.07 16.84
C THR A 4 4.95 -0.35 15.79
N ALA A 5 4.66 -1.03 14.68
CA ALA A 5 3.90 -0.46 13.58
C ALA A 5 2.88 -1.45 12.99
N LEU A 6 1.77 -0.91 12.49
CA LEU A 6 0.78 -1.58 11.65
C LEU A 6 0.81 -0.96 10.26
N VAL A 7 1.12 -1.74 9.23
CA VAL A 7 1.15 -1.28 7.83
C VAL A 7 -0.17 -1.63 7.16
N LEU A 8 -0.86 -0.63 6.61
CA LEU A 8 -2.00 -0.85 5.71
C LEU A 8 -1.44 -1.42 4.40
N PHE A 9 -1.63 -2.72 4.19
CA PHE A 9 -0.85 -3.52 3.26
C PHE A 9 -1.74 -4.24 2.25
N SER A 10 -1.71 -3.78 0.98
CA SER A 10 -2.49 -4.37 -0.11
C SER A 10 -1.72 -5.39 -0.95
N GLY A 11 -0.39 -5.47 -0.80
CA GLY A 11 0.46 -6.25 -1.72
C GLY A 11 0.79 -5.54 -3.03
N GLY A 12 0.42 -4.26 -3.18
CA GLY A 12 0.90 -3.43 -4.28
C GLY A 12 2.28 -2.82 -4.04
N GLN A 13 2.87 -2.22 -5.07
CA GLN A 13 4.19 -1.56 -5.03
C GLN A 13 4.33 -0.66 -3.80
N ASP A 14 3.45 0.34 -3.68
CA ASP A 14 3.50 1.37 -2.64
C ASP A 14 3.47 0.77 -1.23
N SER A 15 2.48 -0.08 -0.97
CA SER A 15 2.32 -0.71 0.34
C SER A 15 3.49 -1.64 0.69
N THR A 16 4.14 -2.24 -0.31
CA THR A 16 5.34 -3.06 -0.15
C THR A 16 6.56 -2.23 0.18
N THR A 17 6.74 -1.07 -0.47
CA THR A 17 7.78 -0.10 -0.12
C THR A 17 7.58 0.43 1.30
N CYS A 18 6.34 0.75 1.69
CA CYS A 18 6.00 1.13 3.07
C CYS A 18 6.31 0.03 4.08
N LEU A 19 6.02 -1.23 3.74
CA LEU A 19 6.36 -2.37 4.59
C LEU A 19 7.87 -2.48 4.80
N ALA A 20 8.67 -2.41 3.73
CA ALA A 20 10.13 -2.43 3.81
C ALA A 20 10.68 -1.29 4.68
N GLN A 21 10.12 -0.08 4.56
CA GLN A 21 10.50 1.06 5.39
C GLN A 21 10.11 0.89 6.86
N ALA A 22 8.93 0.34 7.14
CA ALA A 22 8.53 0.02 8.50
C ALA A 22 9.48 -1.01 9.11
N LEU A 23 9.88 -2.04 8.36
CA LEU A 23 10.79 -3.11 8.82
C LEU A 23 12.23 -2.60 9.05
N SER A 24 12.66 -1.56 8.35
CA SER A 24 13.95 -0.91 8.61
C SER A 24 13.95 -0.07 9.89
N LYS A 25 12.78 0.45 10.30
CA LYS A 25 12.64 1.41 11.42
C LYS A 25 12.17 0.80 12.74
N TYR A 26 11.22 -0.12 12.70
CA TYR A 26 10.54 -0.64 13.88
C TYR A 26 11.07 -2.02 14.30
N GLN A 27 10.77 -2.40 15.55
CA GLN A 27 11.15 -3.69 16.13
C GLN A 27 10.12 -4.78 15.83
N ARG A 28 8.84 -4.42 15.73
CA ARG A 28 7.74 -5.30 15.32
C ARG A 28 6.85 -4.57 14.34
N VAL A 29 6.60 -5.20 13.19
CA VAL A 29 5.75 -4.68 12.13
C VAL A 29 4.69 -5.72 11.80
N GLU A 30 3.43 -5.34 11.88
CA GLU A 30 2.31 -6.14 11.44
C GLU A 30 1.67 -5.53 10.19
N THR A 31 0.88 -6.34 9.49
CA THR A 31 0.15 -5.89 8.30
C THR A 31 -1.35 -6.03 8.50
N ILE A 32 -2.11 -5.09 7.93
CA ILE A 32 -3.56 -5.18 7.83
C ILE A 32 -3.99 -4.96 6.38
N ALA A 33 -4.88 -5.82 5.91
CA ALA A 33 -5.52 -5.75 4.61
C ALA A 33 -7.03 -5.74 4.75
N PHE A 34 -7.70 -5.29 3.69
CA PHE A 34 -9.13 -5.11 3.66
C PHE A 34 -9.71 -5.86 2.46
N ASP A 35 -10.61 -6.80 2.71
CA ASP A 35 -11.44 -7.43 1.68
C ASP A 35 -12.79 -6.72 1.67
N TYR A 36 -12.95 -5.78 0.74
CA TYR A 36 -14.22 -5.07 0.51
C TYR A 36 -14.92 -5.61 -0.74
N ARG A 37 -14.69 -6.89 -1.07
CA ARG A 37 -15.18 -7.57 -2.27
C ARG A 37 -14.69 -6.91 -3.55
N GLN A 38 -13.44 -6.42 -3.53
CA GLN A 38 -12.80 -5.90 -4.73
C GLN A 38 -12.80 -6.93 -5.87
N ARG A 39 -12.87 -6.42 -7.10
CA ARG A 39 -13.17 -7.19 -8.32
C ARG A 39 -12.24 -8.39 -8.56
N HIS A 40 -10.98 -8.31 -8.15
CA HIS A 40 -9.98 -9.33 -8.46
C HIS A 40 -9.31 -9.88 -7.19
N VAL A 41 -9.47 -11.19 -6.96
CA VAL A 41 -8.86 -11.93 -5.83
C VAL A 41 -7.33 -11.85 -5.85
N VAL A 42 -6.75 -11.63 -7.04
CA VAL A 42 -5.31 -11.58 -7.27
C VAL A 42 -4.57 -10.52 -6.43
N GLU A 43 -5.26 -9.46 -6.01
CA GLU A 43 -4.71 -8.46 -5.08
C GLU A 43 -4.42 -9.08 -3.70
N LEU A 44 -5.36 -9.87 -3.17
CA LEU A 44 -5.22 -10.53 -1.87
C LEU A 44 -4.16 -11.64 -1.90
N ASP A 45 -4.02 -12.33 -3.03
CA ASP A 45 -2.99 -13.36 -3.22
C ASP A 45 -1.59 -12.75 -3.34
N ALA A 46 -1.44 -11.66 -4.10
CA ALA A 46 -0.16 -10.96 -4.26
C ALA A 46 0.42 -10.52 -2.91
N ARG A 47 -0.45 -10.05 -2.01
CA ARG A 47 -0.09 -9.70 -0.63
C ARG A 47 0.59 -10.84 0.11
N LEU A 48 0.03 -12.05 0.05
CA LEU A 48 0.60 -13.22 0.72
C LEU A 48 1.94 -13.62 0.11
N ASN A 49 2.07 -13.57 -1.20
CA ASN A 49 3.33 -13.84 -1.90
C ASN A 49 4.43 -12.86 -1.49
N VAL A 50 4.12 -11.56 -1.44
CA VAL A 50 5.09 -10.54 -1.00
C VAL A 50 5.56 -10.79 0.43
N LEU A 51 4.65 -11.13 1.36
CA LEU A 51 5.04 -11.44 2.74
C LEU A 51 5.95 -12.68 2.82
N SER A 52 5.66 -13.70 2.03
CA SER A 52 6.49 -14.91 1.94
C SER A 52 7.89 -14.56 1.44
N GLU A 53 7.98 -13.79 0.34
CA GLU A 53 9.25 -13.41 -0.28
C GLU A 53 10.07 -12.47 0.60
N ILE A 54 9.45 -11.54 1.34
CA ILE A 54 10.15 -10.71 2.31
C ILE A 54 10.76 -11.58 3.42
N ARG A 55 10.02 -12.58 3.94
CA ARG A 55 10.55 -13.51 4.94
C ARG A 55 11.71 -14.33 4.40
N HIS A 56 11.64 -14.74 3.13
CA HIS A 56 12.66 -15.58 2.51
C HIS A 56 13.94 -14.80 2.16
N GLN A 57 13.79 -13.63 1.53
CA GLN A 57 14.90 -12.87 0.95
C GLN A 57 15.54 -11.87 1.93
N PHE A 58 14.84 -11.49 3.02
CA PHE A 58 15.32 -10.51 4.00
C PHE A 58 15.24 -11.06 5.44
N PRO A 59 16.12 -11.99 5.86
CA PRO A 59 16.07 -12.65 7.17
C PRO A 59 16.01 -11.70 8.39
N GLN A 60 16.69 -10.57 8.32
CA GLN A 60 16.72 -9.50 9.32
C GLN A 60 15.38 -8.74 9.45
N TRP A 61 14.56 -8.75 8.41
CA TRP A 61 13.20 -8.25 8.43
C TRP A 61 12.21 -9.34 8.82
N ALA A 62 12.49 -10.59 8.46
CA ALA A 62 11.64 -11.74 8.80
C ALA A 62 11.38 -11.85 10.32
N THR A 63 12.39 -11.56 11.16
CA THR A 63 12.26 -11.58 12.63
C THR A 63 11.42 -10.44 13.20
N LYS A 64 11.23 -9.35 12.44
CA LYS A 64 10.43 -8.18 12.82
C LYS A 64 9.01 -8.25 12.27
N LEU A 65 8.79 -9.00 11.19
CA LEU A 65 7.52 -9.14 10.52
C LEU A 65 6.60 -10.09 11.30
N GLY A 66 5.65 -9.49 12.02
CA GLY A 66 4.63 -10.18 12.81
C GLY A 66 3.42 -10.63 12.00
N ASP A 67 2.26 -10.54 12.64
CA ASP A 67 1.00 -11.03 12.11
C ASP A 67 0.50 -10.21 10.92
N ASP A 68 -0.15 -10.92 10.01
CA ASP A 68 -0.97 -10.34 8.96
C ASP A 68 -2.45 -10.49 9.31
N HIS A 69 -3.24 -9.44 9.08
CA HIS A 69 -4.66 -9.43 9.40
C HIS A 69 -5.50 -9.01 8.18
N LEU A 70 -6.35 -9.92 7.69
CA LEU A 70 -7.36 -9.59 6.69
C LEU A 70 -8.69 -9.29 7.39
N LEU A 71 -9.24 -8.10 7.13
CA LEU A 71 -10.51 -7.67 7.68
C LEU A 71 -11.57 -7.64 6.55
N ASP A 72 -12.69 -8.34 6.78
CA ASP A 72 -13.84 -8.33 5.87
C ASP A 72 -14.62 -7.01 6.02
N LEU A 73 -14.69 -6.27 4.93
CA LEU A 73 -15.41 -5.01 4.76
C LEU A 73 -16.48 -5.09 3.68
N ALA A 74 -17.20 -6.20 3.58
CA ALA A 74 -18.36 -6.33 2.70
C ALA A 74 -19.37 -5.16 2.85
N VAL A 75 -19.49 -4.59 4.07
CA VAL A 75 -20.35 -3.44 4.36
C VAL A 75 -20.04 -2.20 3.50
N LEU A 76 -18.79 -2.05 3.00
CA LEU A 76 -18.46 -0.96 2.08
C LEU A 76 -19.26 -1.04 0.77
N GLY A 77 -19.60 -2.26 0.33
CA GLY A 77 -20.46 -2.48 -0.83
C GLY A 77 -21.94 -2.15 -0.59
N GLU A 78 -22.37 -2.08 0.68
CA GLU A 78 -23.73 -1.68 1.05
C GLU A 78 -23.88 -0.16 1.18
N VAL A 79 -22.78 0.54 1.49
CA VAL A 79 -22.75 1.99 1.72
C VAL A 79 -22.41 2.77 0.44
N SER A 80 -21.94 2.09 -0.62
CA SER A 80 -21.45 2.73 -1.84
C SER A 80 -21.96 2.06 -3.13
N ASP A 81 -22.81 2.77 -3.88
CA ASP A 81 -23.27 2.39 -5.22
C ASP A 81 -22.20 2.67 -6.31
N THR A 82 -21.04 1.99 -6.25
CA THR A 82 -19.88 2.27 -7.14
C THR A 82 -19.42 1.06 -7.94
N SER A 83 -18.69 1.27 -9.04
CA SER A 83 -18.33 0.26 -10.06
C SER A 83 -17.51 -0.94 -9.57
N LEU A 84 -17.11 -0.95 -8.30
CA LEU A 84 -16.42 -2.08 -7.67
C LEU A 84 -17.34 -3.30 -7.48
N THR A 85 -18.66 -3.14 -7.57
CA THR A 85 -19.66 -4.21 -7.38
C THR A 85 -20.44 -4.59 -8.66
N ARG A 86 -20.18 -3.95 -9.81
CA ARG A 86 -20.84 -4.23 -11.11
C ARG A 86 -19.87 -4.14 -12.28
N ASP A 87 -20.05 -4.98 -13.31
CA ASP A 87 -19.35 -4.90 -14.60
C ASP A 87 -19.68 -3.59 -15.34
N THR A 88 -19.04 -2.50 -14.96
CA THR A 88 -19.15 -1.20 -15.62
C THR A 88 -17.77 -0.74 -16.06
N ALA A 89 -17.68 -0.22 -17.29
CA ALA A 89 -16.41 0.28 -17.82
C ALA A 89 -15.88 1.44 -16.97
N PHE A 90 -14.55 1.56 -16.88
CA PHE A 90 -13.88 2.72 -16.27
C PHE A 90 -14.41 4.02 -16.90
N LYS A 91 -14.93 4.92 -16.07
CA LYS A 91 -15.36 6.27 -16.47
C LYS A 91 -14.91 7.29 -15.43
N MET A 92 -14.37 8.40 -15.92
CA MET A 92 -14.20 9.62 -15.11
C MET A 92 -15.57 10.28 -14.97
N GLU A 93 -15.98 10.54 -13.73
CA GLU A 93 -17.23 11.26 -13.46
C GLU A 93 -17.03 12.77 -13.55
N GLN A 94 -18.15 13.52 -13.58
CA GLN A 94 -18.13 15.00 -13.62
C GLN A 94 -17.43 15.62 -12.40
N SER A 95 -17.32 14.87 -11.30
CA SER A 95 -16.55 15.23 -10.11
C SER A 95 -15.03 15.18 -10.31
N GLY A 96 -14.55 14.68 -11.46
CA GLY A 96 -13.13 14.43 -11.73
C GLY A 96 -12.58 13.17 -11.08
N LEU A 97 -13.43 12.36 -10.42
CA LEU A 97 -13.06 11.11 -9.77
C LEU A 97 -13.54 9.92 -10.64
N PRO A 98 -12.80 8.81 -10.69
CA PRO A 98 -13.26 7.62 -11.38
C PRO A 98 -14.43 6.98 -10.63
N ASN A 99 -15.32 6.31 -11.36
CA ASN A 99 -16.49 5.61 -10.79
C ASN A 99 -16.15 4.44 -9.82
N THR A 100 -14.87 4.12 -9.66
CA THR A 100 -14.33 3.21 -8.62
C THR A 100 -14.13 3.89 -7.26
N PHE A 101 -14.38 5.21 -7.16
CA PHE A 101 -14.20 5.96 -5.93
C PHE A 101 -15.33 5.69 -4.94
N VAL A 102 -14.99 5.14 -3.78
CA VAL A 102 -15.89 5.01 -2.63
C VAL A 102 -15.59 6.17 -1.67
N PRO A 103 -16.50 7.15 -1.51
CA PRO A 103 -16.27 8.29 -0.63
C PRO A 103 -15.94 7.85 0.81
N GLY A 104 -14.82 8.36 1.36
CA GLY A 104 -14.42 8.11 2.74
C GLY A 104 -13.84 6.72 3.01
N ARG A 105 -13.57 5.92 1.97
CA ARG A 105 -13.00 4.57 2.11
C ARG A 105 -11.70 4.57 2.91
N ASN A 106 -10.77 5.46 2.62
CA ASN A 106 -9.49 5.49 3.35
C ASN A 106 -9.68 5.94 4.81
N LEU A 107 -10.71 6.74 5.09
CA LEU A 107 -11.05 7.12 6.47
C LEU A 107 -11.54 5.90 7.26
N LEU A 108 -12.37 5.06 6.64
CA LEU A 108 -12.81 3.79 7.22
C LEU A 108 -11.62 2.85 7.46
N PHE A 109 -10.75 2.69 6.46
CA PHE A 109 -9.55 1.86 6.59
C PHE A 109 -8.67 2.30 7.76
N LEU A 110 -8.41 3.61 7.90
CA LEU A 110 -7.64 4.15 9.02
C LEU A 110 -8.35 3.92 10.37
N THR A 111 -9.67 4.08 10.42
CA THR A 111 -10.46 3.86 11.65
C THR A 111 -10.37 2.40 12.12
N LEU A 112 -10.50 1.45 11.19
CA LEU A 112 -10.43 0.02 11.49
C LEU A 112 -9.00 -0.42 11.80
N ALA A 113 -8.02 0.09 11.07
CA ALA A 113 -6.60 -0.12 11.37
C ALA A 113 -6.27 0.39 12.78
N ALA A 114 -6.78 1.55 13.17
CA ALA A 114 -6.58 2.09 14.52
C ALA A 114 -7.20 1.20 15.60
N ALA A 115 -8.40 0.64 15.37
CA ALA A 115 -9.01 -0.31 16.31
C ALA A 115 -8.17 -1.59 16.47
N VAL A 116 -7.61 -2.12 15.37
CA VAL A 116 -6.69 -3.26 15.41
C VAL A 116 -5.38 -2.90 16.12
N ALA A 117 -4.79 -1.76 15.79
CA ALA A 117 -3.58 -1.23 16.41
C ALA A 117 -3.77 -1.00 17.91
N TYR A 118 -4.93 -0.48 18.33
CA TYR A 118 -5.30 -0.31 19.73
C TYR A 118 -5.24 -1.65 20.47
N ARG A 119 -6.00 -2.65 19.97
CA ARG A 119 -6.10 -3.99 20.58
C ARG A 119 -4.76 -4.71 20.67
N ARG A 120 -3.86 -4.48 19.71
CA ARG A 120 -2.55 -5.17 19.60
C ARG A 120 -1.38 -4.37 20.18
N ASP A 121 -1.67 -3.23 20.80
CA ASP A 121 -0.70 -2.28 21.33
C ASP A 121 0.35 -1.78 20.31
N LEU A 122 -0.10 -1.52 19.08
CA LEU A 122 0.71 -0.93 18.03
C LEU A 122 0.63 0.60 18.10
N GLN A 123 1.76 1.27 17.88
CA GLN A 123 1.91 2.71 18.13
C GLN A 123 1.82 3.55 16.84
N VAL A 124 2.32 3.00 15.74
CA VAL A 124 2.37 3.69 14.45
C VAL A 124 1.49 2.96 13.45
N MET A 125 0.71 3.71 12.68
CA MET A 125 0.06 3.20 11.47
C MET A 125 0.80 3.75 10.25
N VAL A 126 1.20 2.88 9.33
CA VAL A 126 1.88 3.27 8.10
C VAL A 126 0.94 3.04 6.93
N THR A 127 0.77 4.05 6.08
CA THR A 127 -0.09 3.97 4.89
C THR A 127 0.64 4.51 3.67
N GLY A 128 0.41 3.85 2.52
CA GLY A 128 1.02 4.21 1.24
C GLY A 128 0.26 5.27 0.45
N VAL A 129 -0.70 5.98 1.05
CA VAL A 129 -1.37 7.10 0.37
C VAL A 129 -0.36 8.18 -0.03
N CYS A 130 -0.60 8.79 -1.17
CA CYS A 130 0.28 9.77 -1.80
C CYS A 130 -0.55 10.88 -2.44
N GLU A 131 -0.05 12.11 -2.37
CA GLU A 131 -0.67 13.28 -3.00
C GLU A 131 0.02 13.67 -4.31
N THR A 132 1.28 13.26 -4.52
CA THR A 132 2.11 13.66 -5.67
C THR A 132 1.64 13.01 -6.98
N ASP A 133 1.31 11.72 -6.98
CA ASP A 133 0.82 10.99 -8.17
C ASP A 133 -0.71 11.07 -8.32
N PHE A 134 -1.26 12.24 -8.01
CA PHE A 134 -2.67 12.53 -7.70
C PHE A 134 -3.69 11.89 -8.66
N SER A 135 -4.62 11.14 -8.06
CA SER A 135 -5.85 10.65 -8.71
C SER A 135 -7.10 11.46 -8.35
N GLY A 136 -6.96 12.56 -7.58
CA GLY A 136 -8.13 13.36 -7.16
C GLY A 136 -8.52 13.22 -5.69
N TYR A 137 -8.13 12.12 -5.04
CA TYR A 137 -8.80 11.67 -3.83
C TYR A 137 -8.52 12.55 -2.60
N PRO A 138 -9.55 13.21 -2.03
CA PRO A 138 -9.38 14.08 -0.86
C PRO A 138 -8.97 13.30 0.39
N ASP A 139 -9.33 12.02 0.48
CA ASP A 139 -9.00 11.12 1.58
C ASP A 139 -7.59 10.50 1.47
N CYS A 140 -6.75 10.96 0.53
CA CYS A 140 -5.33 10.65 0.43
C CYS A 140 -4.40 11.81 0.81
N ARG A 141 -4.95 13.03 1.02
CA ARG A 141 -4.16 14.25 1.26
C ARG A 141 -3.53 14.27 2.65
N ASP A 142 -2.41 14.97 2.77
CA ASP A 142 -1.69 15.13 4.04
C ASP A 142 -2.56 15.76 5.15
N ASP A 143 -3.33 16.79 4.81
CA ASP A 143 -4.27 17.42 5.75
C ASP A 143 -5.29 16.42 6.30
N THR A 144 -5.78 15.52 5.44
CA THR A 144 -6.72 14.47 5.85
C THR A 144 -6.04 13.45 6.77
N MET A 145 -4.79 13.05 6.49
CA MET A 145 -4.03 12.13 7.34
C MET A 145 -3.78 12.73 8.72
N LYS A 146 -3.41 14.01 8.79
CA LYS A 146 -3.24 14.76 10.05
C LYS A 146 -4.53 14.86 10.85
N ALA A 147 -5.64 15.19 10.18
CA ALA A 147 -6.96 15.26 10.82
C ALA A 147 -7.37 13.90 11.39
N MET A 148 -7.18 12.82 10.62
CA MET A 148 -7.46 11.45 11.08
C MET A 148 -6.58 11.04 12.27
N GLN A 149 -5.29 11.37 12.26
CA GLN A 149 -4.41 11.07 13.39
C GLN A 149 -4.91 11.71 14.68
N LEU A 150 -5.30 12.99 14.62
CA LEU A 150 -5.83 13.71 15.78
C LEU A 150 -7.15 13.09 16.26
N ALA A 151 -8.10 12.88 15.35
CA ALA A 151 -9.41 12.32 15.67
C ALA A 151 -9.30 10.93 16.30
N LEU A 152 -8.50 10.03 15.72
CA LEU A 152 -8.29 8.67 16.22
C LEU A 152 -7.56 8.68 17.57
N SER A 153 -6.59 9.57 17.74
CA SER A 153 -5.85 9.64 19.00
C SER A 153 -6.71 10.13 20.17
N LEU A 154 -7.54 11.14 19.93
CA LEU A 154 -8.48 11.65 20.92
C LEU A 154 -9.60 10.64 21.20
N GLY A 155 -10.18 10.06 20.14
CA GLY A 155 -11.34 9.15 20.25
C GLY A 155 -11.03 7.83 20.92
N MET A 156 -9.76 7.37 20.90
CA MET A 156 -9.33 6.12 21.53
C MET A 156 -8.47 6.33 22.79
N ASP A 157 -8.28 7.58 23.25
CA ASP A 157 -7.38 7.95 24.35
C ASP A 157 -5.99 7.28 24.23
N LYS A 158 -5.45 7.27 23.00
CA LYS A 158 -4.16 6.65 22.67
C LYS A 158 -3.43 7.51 21.66
N ARG A 159 -2.17 7.84 21.95
CA ARG A 159 -1.34 8.62 21.02
C ARG A 159 -0.91 7.77 19.83
N PHE A 160 -1.64 7.86 18.72
CA PHE A 160 -1.25 7.26 17.45
C PHE A 160 -0.37 8.21 16.64
N LEU A 161 0.54 7.62 15.87
CA LEU A 161 1.23 8.28 14.77
C LEU A 161 0.77 7.66 13.45
N ILE A 162 0.36 8.48 12.50
CA ILE A 162 0.13 8.06 11.11
C ILE A 162 1.33 8.50 10.29
N GLU A 163 2.02 7.54 9.68
CA GLU A 163 3.11 7.80 8.75
C GLU A 163 2.68 7.54 7.32
N THR A 164 2.99 8.50 6.45
CA THR A 164 2.67 8.48 5.01
C THR A 164 3.96 8.67 4.22
N PRO A 165 4.85 7.66 4.16
CA PRO A 165 6.21 7.89 3.69
C PRO A 165 6.30 8.26 2.21
N LEU A 166 5.24 7.95 1.45
CA LEU A 166 5.17 8.21 0.02
C LEU A 166 4.48 9.54 -0.32
N MET A 167 4.03 10.31 0.68
CA MET A 167 3.16 11.50 0.48
C MET A 167 3.69 12.46 -0.58
N TRP A 168 5.00 12.71 -0.54
CA TRP A 168 5.69 13.77 -1.28
C TRP A 168 6.66 13.26 -2.35
N ILE A 169 6.55 11.97 -2.74
CA ILE A 169 7.42 11.37 -3.76
C ILE A 169 6.59 10.79 -4.90
N ASP A 170 7.15 10.86 -6.12
CA ASP A 170 6.55 10.26 -7.31
C ASP A 170 6.88 8.76 -7.44
N LYS A 171 6.35 8.09 -8.46
CA LYS A 171 6.67 6.67 -8.71
C LYS A 171 8.14 6.38 -8.95
N ALA A 172 8.88 7.27 -9.60
CA ALA A 172 10.31 7.04 -9.83
C ALA A 172 11.08 7.07 -8.50
N ALA A 173 10.77 8.05 -7.65
CA ALA A 173 11.32 8.13 -6.30
C ALA A 173 10.83 6.99 -5.38
N THR A 174 9.62 6.45 -5.59
CA THR A 174 9.15 5.26 -4.88
C THR A 174 9.97 4.01 -5.24
N TRP A 175 10.34 3.84 -6.52
CA TRP A 175 11.28 2.79 -6.93
C TRP A 175 12.67 2.99 -6.34
N ALA A 176 13.18 4.23 -6.37
CA ALA A 176 14.48 4.56 -5.78
C ALA A 176 14.50 4.31 -4.26
N LEU A 177 13.42 4.66 -3.55
CA LEU A 177 13.27 4.38 -2.12
C LEU A 177 13.27 2.88 -1.84
N ALA A 178 12.57 2.07 -2.65
CA ALA A 178 12.61 0.62 -2.50
C ALA A 178 14.03 0.06 -2.69
N HIS A 179 14.75 0.53 -3.72
CA HIS A 179 16.14 0.15 -3.92
C HIS A 179 17.03 0.53 -2.73
N GLU A 180 16.93 1.77 -2.25
CA GLU A 180 17.70 2.27 -1.10
C GLU A 180 17.42 1.48 0.19
N LEU A 181 16.15 1.15 0.46
CA LEU A 181 15.74 0.34 1.60
C LEU A 181 16.32 -1.07 1.51
N GLY A 182 16.31 -1.65 0.32
CA GLY A 182 16.94 -2.93 0.04
C GLY A 182 18.44 -2.90 0.32
N GLU A 183 19.16 -1.90 -0.19
CA GLU A 183 20.61 -1.74 0.07
C GLU A 183 20.92 -1.61 1.57
N LYS A 184 20.09 -0.84 2.28
CA LYS A 184 20.23 -0.64 3.73
C LYS A 184 19.74 -1.81 4.57
N SER A 185 19.13 -2.82 3.96
CA SER A 185 18.61 -3.98 4.68
C SER A 185 19.76 -4.81 5.27
N GLY A 186 20.94 -4.83 4.67
CA GLY A 186 22.03 -5.76 5.00
C GLY A 186 21.97 -7.10 4.26
N THR A 187 20.97 -7.31 3.39
CA THR A 187 20.96 -8.41 2.41
C THR A 187 21.93 -8.08 1.27
N PRO A 188 22.81 -9.02 0.84
CA PRO A 188 23.66 -8.82 -0.33
C PRO A 188 22.83 -8.50 -1.59
N ASN A 189 23.21 -7.44 -2.32
CA ASN A 189 22.45 -6.90 -3.45
C ASN A 189 20.99 -6.58 -3.10
N GLY A 190 20.74 -6.16 -1.86
CA GLY A 190 19.40 -6.01 -1.32
C GLY A 190 18.54 -5.01 -2.08
N GLY A 191 19.13 -3.98 -2.70
CA GLY A 191 18.39 -3.03 -3.53
C GLY A 191 17.81 -3.69 -4.77
N ALA A 192 18.64 -4.39 -5.53
CA ALA A 192 18.18 -5.19 -6.67
C ALA A 192 17.19 -6.29 -6.24
N ALA A 193 17.43 -6.94 -5.10
CA ALA A 193 16.53 -7.98 -4.58
C ALA A 193 15.13 -7.42 -4.27
N LEU A 194 15.04 -6.27 -3.57
CA LEU A 194 13.74 -5.69 -3.22
C LEU A 194 13.01 -5.14 -4.46
N VAL A 195 13.72 -4.52 -5.39
CA VAL A 195 13.13 -4.07 -6.67
C VAL A 195 12.60 -5.26 -7.46
N ASN A 196 13.36 -6.35 -7.58
CA ASN A 196 12.91 -7.56 -8.27
C ASN A 196 11.73 -8.22 -7.57
N LEU A 197 11.73 -8.28 -6.23
CA LEU A 197 10.59 -8.78 -5.46
C LEU A 197 9.33 -7.97 -5.78
N ILE A 198 9.44 -6.64 -5.84
CA ILE A 198 8.33 -5.76 -6.20
C ILE A 198 7.86 -6.01 -7.64
N ILE A 199 8.79 -6.16 -8.60
CA ILE A 199 8.46 -6.48 -10.01
C ILE A 199 7.66 -7.77 -10.10
N GLU A 200 8.13 -8.84 -9.45
CA GLU A 200 7.57 -10.18 -9.62
C GLU A 200 6.28 -10.41 -8.82
N HIS A 201 6.24 -9.97 -7.56
CA HIS A 201 5.25 -10.47 -6.62
C HIS A 201 4.15 -9.46 -6.26
N THR A 202 4.36 -8.16 -6.49
CA THR A 202 3.32 -7.16 -6.18
C THR A 202 2.28 -7.05 -7.29
N HIS A 203 1.08 -6.56 -6.96
CA HIS A 203 0.02 -6.30 -7.94
C HIS A 203 -0.40 -4.82 -7.99
N THR A 204 -0.56 -4.29 -9.20
CA THR A 204 -0.96 -2.89 -9.44
C THR A 204 -2.03 -2.75 -10.52
N CYS A 205 -2.21 -3.76 -11.38
CA CYS A 205 -3.08 -3.66 -12.53
C CYS A 205 -4.57 -3.63 -12.14
N TYR A 206 -5.30 -2.60 -12.54
CA TYR A 206 -6.73 -2.49 -12.27
C TYR A 206 -7.61 -3.53 -12.99
N LEU A 207 -7.04 -4.27 -13.95
CA LEU A 207 -7.74 -5.34 -14.67
C LEU A 207 -7.38 -6.74 -14.13
N GLY A 208 -6.60 -6.82 -13.05
CA GLY A 208 -6.22 -8.11 -12.45
C GLY A 208 -5.23 -8.93 -13.29
N ASP A 209 -4.63 -8.36 -14.33
CA ASP A 209 -3.75 -9.08 -15.24
C ASP A 209 -2.44 -9.50 -14.55
N ARG A 210 -2.21 -10.82 -14.49
CA ARG A 210 -0.97 -11.46 -14.06
C ARG A 210 -0.38 -12.42 -15.09
N GLU A 211 -0.83 -12.33 -16.33
CA GLU A 211 -0.32 -13.13 -17.44
C GLU A 211 0.78 -12.39 -18.18
N HIS A 212 0.61 -11.07 -18.38
CA HIS A 212 1.55 -10.26 -19.14
C HIS A 212 2.63 -9.66 -18.23
N ARG A 213 3.88 -10.13 -18.39
CA ARG A 213 5.06 -9.63 -17.67
C ARG A 213 5.80 -8.57 -18.47
N HIS A 214 6.06 -7.42 -17.84
CA HIS A 214 6.84 -6.30 -18.35
C HIS A 214 8.09 -6.07 -17.48
N PRO A 215 9.07 -5.23 -17.90
CA PRO A 215 10.22 -4.90 -17.07
C PRO A 215 9.86 -4.32 -15.69
N TRP A 216 8.73 -3.62 -15.59
CA TRP A 216 8.25 -3.00 -14.35
C TRP A 216 7.33 -3.92 -13.51
N GLY A 217 7.01 -5.13 -14.00
CA GLY A 217 6.15 -6.12 -13.34
C GLY A 217 4.99 -6.61 -14.20
N TYR A 218 4.01 -7.27 -13.58
CA TYR A 218 2.84 -7.80 -14.29
C TYR A 218 1.70 -6.78 -14.43
N GLY A 219 1.02 -6.83 -15.56
CA GLY A 219 -0.22 -6.08 -15.79
C GLY A 219 -0.55 -5.88 -17.28
N CYS A 220 -1.74 -5.37 -17.54
CA CYS A 220 -2.25 -5.18 -18.90
C CYS A 220 -1.49 -4.13 -19.73
N GLY A 221 -0.64 -3.31 -19.11
CA GLY A 221 0.14 -2.27 -19.78
C GLY A 221 -0.65 -1.04 -20.24
N ALA A 222 -1.98 -1.07 -20.18
CA ALA A 222 -2.84 -0.01 -20.74
C ALA A 222 -3.76 0.69 -19.72
N CYS A 223 -3.90 0.16 -18.49
CA CYS A 223 -4.68 0.85 -17.46
C CYS A 223 -3.85 1.96 -16.79
N PRO A 224 -4.49 3.01 -16.22
CA PRO A 224 -3.77 4.14 -15.62
C PRO A 224 -2.73 3.73 -14.56
N ALA A 225 -3.02 2.69 -13.77
CA ALA A 225 -2.09 2.18 -12.77
C ALA A 225 -0.85 1.52 -13.40
N CYS A 226 -1.02 0.76 -14.49
CA CYS A 226 0.10 0.18 -15.23
C CYS A 226 0.95 1.27 -15.90
N GLU A 227 0.33 2.25 -16.55
CA GLU A 227 1.06 3.36 -17.17
C GLU A 227 1.90 4.14 -16.16
N LEU A 228 1.31 4.47 -15.00
CA LEU A 228 1.99 5.21 -13.96
C LEU A 228 3.19 4.42 -13.39
N ARG A 229 3.00 3.12 -13.12
CA ARG A 229 4.05 2.21 -12.67
C ARG A 229 5.17 2.07 -13.70
N ALA A 230 4.82 1.92 -14.98
CA ALA A 230 5.76 1.80 -16.09
C ALA A 230 6.62 3.05 -16.28
N ARG A 231 6.00 4.23 -16.36
CA ARG A 231 6.72 5.52 -16.48
C ARG A 231 7.63 5.78 -15.29
N GLY A 232 7.17 5.44 -14.08
CA GLY A 232 7.97 5.54 -12.87
C GLY A 232 9.21 4.64 -12.92
N TYR A 233 9.03 3.40 -13.38
CA TYR A 233 10.12 2.44 -13.51
C TYR A 233 11.14 2.88 -14.56
N GLU A 234 10.71 3.31 -15.76
CA GLU A 234 11.62 3.81 -16.80
C GLU A 234 12.49 4.97 -16.29
N ARG A 235 11.88 5.95 -15.63
CA ARG A 235 12.62 7.09 -15.05
C ARG A 235 13.63 6.64 -13.99
N PHE A 236 13.25 5.68 -13.16
CA PHE A 236 14.14 5.09 -12.16
C PHE A 236 15.31 4.33 -12.80
N SER A 237 15.05 3.47 -13.78
CA SER A 237 16.07 2.64 -14.43
C SER A 237 17.12 3.44 -15.20
N VAL A 238 16.78 4.61 -15.73
CA VAL A 238 17.74 5.53 -16.37
C VAL A 238 18.64 6.24 -15.35
N SER A 239 18.23 6.25 -14.07
CA SER A 239 18.93 6.95 -12.98
C SER A 239 19.78 6.04 -12.08
N LEU A 240 19.75 4.73 -12.32
CA LEU A 240 20.60 3.71 -11.65
C LEU A 240 21.98 3.63 -12.31
#